data_AF-A0A434PMN3-F1
#
_entry.id   AF-A0A434PMN3-F1
#
_cell.length_a   1.000
_cell.length_b   1.000
_cell.length_c   1.000
_cell.angle_alpha   90.00
_cell.angle_beta   90.00
_cell.angle_gamma   90.00
#
_symmetry.space_group_name_H-M   'P 1'
#
loop_
_entity.id
_entity.type
_entity.pdbx_description
1 polymer ?
#
loop_
_entity_poly.entity_id
_entity_poly.type
_entity_poly.pdbx_seq_one_letter_code
_entity_poly.pdbx_strand_id
1 'polypeptide(L)'
;MHASIFDSEASIGQRRVIIRRNAGGVEMVERPWGFQPEQPGGRPFTVIRAEGRTFPSHRCLVPASEFRHRSRGKHYGFSLADSDWFYFAGIWRPATRDWPEAYAI
;
A
#
# COMPACT_ATOMS: atom_id res chain seq x y z
N MET A 1 -16.27 3.24 8.63
CA MET A 1 -14.86 2.85 8.33
C MET A 1 -13.98 3.88 9.03
N HIS A 2 -13.05 3.46 9.88
CA HIS A 2 -12.03 4.38 10.43
C HIS A 2 -10.75 4.21 9.62
N ALA A 3 -10.44 5.18 8.77
CA ALA A 3 -9.15 5.20 8.06
C ALA A 3 -8.03 5.44 9.07
N SER A 4 -6.93 4.70 8.93
CA SER A 4 -5.78 4.78 9.83
C SER A 4 -4.72 5.73 9.30
N ILE A 5 -3.89 6.29 10.18
CA ILE A 5 -2.69 7.03 9.79
C ILE A 5 -1.74 6.10 9.02
N PHE A 6 -1.30 6.53 7.85
CA PHE A 6 -0.31 5.86 7.03
C PHE A 6 1.08 6.44 7.30
N ASP A 7 1.99 5.63 7.83
CA ASP A 7 3.37 6.04 8.13
C ASP A 7 4.34 5.46 7.08
N SER A 8 5.08 6.33 6.38
CA SER A 8 6.03 5.91 5.34
C SER A 8 7.21 5.10 5.89
N GLU A 9 7.51 5.25 7.19
CA GLU A 9 8.61 4.55 7.85
C GLU A 9 8.16 3.24 8.51
N ALA A 10 6.88 2.88 8.38
CA ALA A 10 6.39 1.63 8.96
C ALA A 10 7.11 0.42 8.36
N SER A 11 7.37 -0.57 9.22
CA SER A 11 8.07 -1.79 8.83
C SER A 11 7.36 -2.51 7.70
N ILE A 12 8.15 -3.10 6.81
CA ILE A 12 7.62 -4.05 5.84
C ILE A 12 6.85 -5.16 6.56
N GLY A 13 5.72 -5.57 5.98
CA GLY A 13 4.81 -6.54 6.56
C GLY A 13 3.76 -5.94 7.48
N GLN A 14 3.82 -4.63 7.80
CA GLN A 14 2.74 -3.96 8.54
C GLN A 14 1.41 -4.19 7.81
N ARG A 15 0.43 -4.73 8.51
CA ARG A 15 -0.87 -5.06 7.94
C ARG A 15 -1.76 -3.82 7.88
N ARG A 16 -2.42 -3.62 6.75
CA ARG A 16 -3.43 -2.58 6.55
C ARG A 16 -4.56 -3.10 5.69
N VAL A 17 -5.73 -2.51 5.86
CA VAL A 17 -6.88 -2.78 5.00
C VAL A 17 -6.58 -2.27 3.60
N ILE A 18 -6.83 -3.11 2.60
CA ILE A 18 -6.94 -2.72 1.20
C ILE A 18 -8.35 -3.02 0.71
N ILE A 19 -8.84 -2.20 -0.20
CA ILE A 19 -10.09 -2.38 -0.90
C ILE A 19 -9.75 -2.85 -2.31
N ARG A 20 -10.26 -4.01 -2.73
CA ARG A 20 -10.01 -4.53 -4.08
C ARG A 20 -11.28 -5.06 -4.70
N ARG A 21 -11.31 -5.13 -6.02
CA ARG A 21 -12.38 -5.76 -6.78
C ARG A 21 -11.91 -7.13 -7.29
N ASN A 22 -12.73 -8.15 -7.05
CA ASN A 22 -12.57 -9.50 -7.57
C ASN A 22 -13.85 -9.92 -8.33
N ALA A 23 -13.92 -11.18 -8.79
CA ALA A 23 -15.09 -11.71 -9.51
C ALA A 23 -16.39 -11.69 -8.67
N GLY A 24 -16.28 -11.75 -7.34
CA GLY A 24 -17.38 -11.70 -6.39
C GLY A 24 -17.78 -10.28 -5.95
N GLY A 25 -17.13 -9.23 -6.47
CA GLY A 25 -17.45 -7.85 -6.16
C GLY A 25 -16.31 -7.10 -5.46
N VAL A 26 -16.67 -6.13 -4.61
CA VAL A 26 -15.71 -5.32 -3.85
C VAL A 26 -15.55 -5.92 -2.46
N GLU A 27 -14.30 -6.14 -2.06
CA GLU A 27 -13.96 -6.64 -0.73
C GLU A 27 -12.95 -5.72 -0.02
N MET A 28 -12.98 -5.77 1.31
CA MET A 28 -12.02 -5.12 2.18
C MET A 28 -11.25 -6.20 2.93
N VAL A 29 -9.93 -6.27 2.74
CA VAL A 29 -9.10 -7.32 3.33
C VAL A 29 -7.82 -6.72 3.90
N GLU A 30 -7.36 -7.25 5.03
CA GLU A 30 -6.06 -6.85 5.57
C GLU A 30 -4.93 -7.58 4.86
N ARG A 31 -3.92 -6.83 4.40
CA ARG A 31 -2.72 -7.37 3.77
C ARG A 31 -1.46 -6.72 4.29
N PRO A 32 -0.33 -7.46 4.34
CA PRO A 32 0.97 -6.90 4.63
C PRO A 32 1.39 -5.90 3.54
N TRP A 33 1.94 -4.77 3.97
CA TRP A 33 2.52 -3.77 3.09
C TRP A 33 3.96 -4.13 2.73
N GLY A 34 4.23 -4.18 1.43
CA GLY A 34 5.53 -4.43 0.83
C GLY A 34 5.66 -5.78 0.15
N PHE A 35 6.46 -5.79 -0.90
CA PHE A 35 6.79 -6.97 -1.69
C PHE A 35 8.21 -7.41 -1.46
N GLN A 36 8.41 -8.73 -1.50
CA GLN A 36 9.72 -9.30 -1.78
C GLN A 36 9.93 -9.34 -3.30
N PRO A 37 11.10 -8.92 -3.80
CA PRO A 37 11.41 -9.03 -5.21
C PRO A 37 11.52 -10.49 -5.65
N GLU A 38 11.10 -10.74 -6.89
CA GLU A 38 11.15 -12.08 -7.51
C GLU A 38 12.58 -12.54 -7.76
N GLN A 39 13.52 -11.61 -7.94
CA GLN A 39 14.92 -11.90 -8.16
C GLN A 39 15.65 -12.16 -6.84
N PRO A 40 16.43 -13.25 -6.73
CA PRO A 40 17.29 -13.50 -5.57
C PRO A 40 18.22 -12.31 -5.28
N GLY A 41 18.29 -11.88 -4.02
CA GLY A 41 19.13 -10.77 -3.58
C GLY A 41 18.53 -9.37 -3.77
N GLY A 42 17.33 -9.26 -4.36
CA GLY A 42 16.65 -7.97 -4.42
C GLY A 42 16.21 -7.48 -3.03
N ARG A 43 16.14 -6.15 -2.85
CA ARG A 43 15.64 -5.55 -1.62
C ARG A 43 14.11 -5.49 -1.61
N PRO A 44 13.45 -5.83 -0.49
CA PRO A 44 12.03 -5.61 -0.35
C PRO A 44 11.67 -4.14 -0.55
N PHE A 45 10.49 -3.90 -1.12
CA PHE A 45 10.04 -2.55 -1.47
C PHE A 45 8.56 -2.37 -1.17
N THR A 46 8.20 -1.15 -0.82
CA THR A 46 6.84 -0.78 -0.36
C THR A 46 6.12 0.18 -1.30
N VAL A 47 6.86 0.80 -2.22
CA VAL A 47 6.36 1.76 -3.20
C VAL A 47 6.81 1.42 -4.62
N ILE A 48 5.96 1.69 -5.60
CA ILE A 48 6.20 1.48 -7.02
C ILE A 48 6.15 2.81 -7.75
N ARG A 49 7.20 3.14 -8.51
CA ARG A 49 7.18 4.29 -9.41
C ARG A 49 6.16 4.08 -10.52
N ALA A 50 5.21 5.00 -10.66
CA ALA A 50 4.13 4.90 -11.63
C ALA A 50 4.54 5.42 -13.02
N GLU A 51 5.59 6.23 -13.11
CA GLU A 51 6.01 6.91 -14.33
C GLU A 51 6.32 5.92 -15.46
N GLY A 52 5.65 6.09 -16.60
CA GLY A 52 5.82 5.23 -17.78
C GLY A 52 5.26 3.82 -17.63
N ARG A 53 4.47 3.52 -16.57
CA ARG A 53 3.91 2.19 -16.31
C ARG A 53 2.39 2.18 -16.43
N THR A 54 1.86 1.00 -16.75
CA THR A 54 0.42 0.72 -16.70
C THR A 54 0.17 -0.43 -15.74
N PHE A 55 -0.97 -0.38 -15.05
CA PHE A 55 -1.36 -1.37 -14.04
C PHE A 55 -2.73 -1.96 -14.37
N PRO A 56 -2.81 -2.92 -15.31
CA PRO A 56 -4.09 -3.41 -15.83
C PRO A 56 -4.85 -4.30 -14.84
N SER A 57 -4.16 -4.93 -13.90
CA SER A 57 -4.73 -5.92 -12.98
C SER A 57 -4.25 -5.73 -11.55
N HIS A 58 -4.90 -6.43 -10.62
CA HIS A 58 -4.56 -6.46 -9.19
C HIS A 58 -4.45 -5.08 -8.54
N ARG A 59 -5.27 -4.13 -8.99
CA ARG A 59 -5.39 -2.81 -8.38
C ARG A 59 -6.17 -2.88 -7.06
N CYS A 60 -5.76 -2.09 -6.10
CA CYS A 60 -6.47 -1.88 -4.85
C CYS A 60 -6.41 -0.41 -4.42
N LEU A 61 -7.29 -0.02 -3.50
CA LEU A 61 -7.28 1.25 -2.81
C LEU A 61 -6.87 1.03 -1.35
N VAL A 62 -5.99 1.87 -0.83
CA VAL A 62 -5.54 1.82 0.57
C VAL A 62 -6.09 3.05 1.30
N PRO A 63 -7.12 2.91 2.15
CA PRO A 63 -7.67 4.04 2.88
C PRO A 63 -6.67 4.57 3.92
N ALA A 64 -6.53 5.89 3.99
CA ALA A 64 -5.70 6.58 4.97
C ALA A 64 -6.39 7.89 5.41
N SER A 65 -6.27 8.23 6.70
CA SER A 65 -6.74 9.52 7.23
C SER A 65 -5.66 10.61 7.12
N GLU A 66 -4.40 10.19 7.27
CA GLU A 66 -3.20 11.04 7.25
C GLU A 66 -2.06 10.24 6.62
N PHE A 67 -1.15 10.90 5.91
CA PHE A 67 0.14 10.37 5.50
C PHE A 67 1.26 11.03 6.30
N ARG A 68 2.11 10.24 6.94
CA ARG A 68 3.30 10.70 7.66
C ARG A 68 4.54 10.32 6.90
N HIS A 69 5.44 11.28 6.72
CA HIS A 69 6.69 11.07 6.01
C HIS A 69 7.85 11.76 6.71
N ARG A 70 8.97 11.07 6.81
CA ARG A 70 10.22 11.62 7.33
C ARG A 70 11.16 11.99 6.19
N SER A 71 11.57 13.25 6.14
CA SER A 71 12.51 13.73 5.12
C SER A 71 13.45 14.77 5.69
N ARG A 72 14.76 14.60 5.43
CA ARG A 72 15.83 15.52 5.86
C ARG A 72 15.77 15.87 7.35
N GLY A 73 15.50 14.88 8.20
CA GLY A 73 15.41 15.03 9.66
C GLY A 73 14.13 15.71 10.17
N LYS A 74 13.17 16.00 9.29
CA LYS A 74 11.86 16.57 9.65
C LYS A 74 10.74 15.54 9.48
N HIS A 75 9.70 15.69 10.30
CA HIS A 75 8.48 14.90 10.24
C HIS A 75 7.37 15.75 9.61
N TYR A 76 6.77 15.23 8.55
CA TYR A 76 5.66 15.87 7.85
C TYR A 76 4.41 15.00 8.00
N GLY A 77 3.27 15.65 8.22
CA GLY A 77 1.93 15.05 8.15
C GLY A 77 1.14 15.69 7.03
N PHE A 78 0.42 14.89 6.26
CA PHE A 78 -0.40 15.31 5.14
C PHE A 78 -1.81 14.74 5.30
N SER A 79 -2.82 15.58 5.21
CA SER A 79 -4.23 15.21 5.18
C SER A 79 -4.94 15.99 4.09
N LEU A 80 -6.13 15.54 3.68
CA LEU A 80 -6.99 16.37 2.84
C LEU A 80 -7.53 17.54 3.67
N ALA A 81 -7.70 18.71 3.02
CA ALA A 81 -8.25 19.89 3.68
C ALA A 81 -9.75 19.73 3.98
N ASP A 82 -10.48 19.07 3.06
CA ASP A 82 -11.94 19.03 3.06
C ASP A 82 -12.52 17.61 3.24
N SER A 83 -11.71 16.64 3.69
CA SER A 83 -12.15 15.25 3.89
C SER A 83 -11.34 14.57 5.01
N ASP A 84 -11.99 13.68 5.75
CA ASP A 84 -11.37 12.93 6.85
C ASP A 84 -10.42 11.82 6.38
N TRP A 85 -10.44 11.50 5.08
CA TRP A 85 -9.74 10.36 4.52
C TRP A 85 -9.57 10.45 3.01
N PHE A 86 -8.57 9.74 2.52
CA PHE A 86 -8.23 9.58 1.12
C PHE A 86 -7.78 8.14 0.84
N TYR A 87 -7.50 7.84 -0.43
CA TYR A 87 -7.01 6.54 -0.85
C TYR A 87 -5.68 6.68 -1.58
N PHE A 88 -4.71 5.85 -1.22
CA PHE A 88 -3.61 5.56 -2.12
C PHE A 88 -4.07 4.54 -3.17
N ALA A 89 -3.64 4.75 -4.42
CA ALA A 89 -3.64 3.69 -5.40
C ALA A 89 -2.56 2.68 -5.00
N GLY A 90 -2.89 1.38 -5.06
CA GLY A 90 -1.92 0.33 -4.80
C GLY A 90 -2.12 -0.85 -5.74
N ILE A 91 -1.12 -1.72 -5.74
CA ILE A 91 -1.12 -3.01 -6.44
C ILE A 91 -0.94 -4.10 -5.41
N TRP A 92 -1.76 -5.14 -5.48
CA TRP A 92 -1.59 -6.35 -4.70
C TRP A 92 -1.02 -7.49 -5.56
N ARG A 93 -0.39 -8.47 -4.92
CA ARG A 93 0.11 -9.68 -5.58
C ARG A 93 -0.33 -10.91 -4.80
N PRO A 94 -0.70 -12.01 -5.48
CA PRO A 94 -1.00 -13.27 -4.81
C PRO A 94 0.22 -13.77 -4.04
N ALA A 95 -0.02 -14.65 -3.07
CA ALA A 95 1.04 -15.29 -2.31
C ALA A 95 1.98 -16.08 -3.24
N THR A 96 3.27 -16.07 -2.94
CA THR A 96 4.27 -16.97 -3.50
C THR A 96 4.66 -18.00 -2.44
N ARG A 97 5.56 -18.93 -2.78
CA ARG A 97 6.07 -19.92 -1.82
C ARG A 97 6.70 -19.27 -0.59
N ASP A 98 7.39 -18.15 -0.79
CA ASP A 98 8.26 -17.52 0.21
C ASP A 98 7.69 -16.18 0.73
N TRP A 99 6.58 -15.68 0.16
CA TRP A 99 6.00 -14.40 0.54
C TRP A 99 4.46 -14.45 0.56
N PRO A 100 3.79 -13.87 1.58
CA PRO A 100 2.34 -13.84 1.63
C PRO A 100 1.75 -12.96 0.52
N GLU A 101 0.44 -13.10 0.31
CA GLU A 101 -0.32 -12.12 -0.46
C GLU A 101 -0.14 -10.75 0.20
N ALA A 102 0.31 -9.76 -0.58
CA ALA A 102 0.76 -8.46 -0.08
C ALA A 102 0.36 -7.34 -1.04
N TYR A 103 0.61 -6.10 -0.65
CA TYR A 103 0.39 -4.94 -1.52
C TYR A 103 1.53 -3.92 -1.42
N ALA A 104 1.70 -3.12 -2.46
CA ALA A 104 2.54 -1.92 -2.46
C ALA A 104 1.74 -0.73 -2.99
N ILE A 105 2.22 0.47 -2.71
CA ILE A 105 1.64 1.72 -3.19
C ILE A 105 2.31 2.13 -4.49
#